data_AF-A0A8X7CRR7-F1
#
_entry.id   AF-A0A8X7CRR7-F1
#
_cell.length_a   1.000
_cell.length_b   1.000
_cell.length_c   1.000
_cell.angle_alpha   90.00
_cell.angle_beta   90.00
_cell.angle_gamma   90.00
#
_symmetry.space_group_name_H-M   'P 1'
#
loop_
_entity.id
_entity.type
_entity.pdbx_description
1 polymer ?
#
loop_
_entity_poly.entity_id
_entity_poly.type
_entity_poly.pdbx_seq_one_letter_code
_entity_poly.pdbx_strand_id
1 'polypeptide(L)'
;MITDKGSPFNSKGFDYYCTEENIQNLQITTGITPRNGQVERIHRTLIPVLTKLSIDDPTKWYKFVDRLQRILNSTSNRSTKWSPFELLTGVTMRNREDLYLINLLMEEMVEELQEQRNQLRQDAKRNIQEDPSRK
;
A
#
# COMPACT_ATOMS: atom_id res chain seq x y z
N MET A 1 -15.99 -6.45 -5.01
CA MET A 1 -15.09 -6.09 -3.89
C MET A 1 -14.20 -7.27 -3.56
N ILE A 2 -12.97 -7.05 -3.12
CA ILE A 2 -12.05 -8.12 -2.72
C ILE A 2 -11.65 -7.85 -1.26
N THR A 3 -11.83 -8.84 -0.39
CA THR A 3 -11.47 -8.71 1.04
C THR A 3 -10.69 -9.93 1.52
N ASP A 4 -10.05 -9.79 2.68
CA ASP A 4 -9.56 -10.95 3.42
C ASP A 4 -10.73 -11.69 4.11
N LYS A 5 -10.39 -12.78 4.82
CA LYS A 5 -11.34 -13.56 5.65
C LYS A 5 -11.50 -13.00 7.06
N GLY A 6 -11.25 -11.71 7.26
CA GLY A 6 -11.46 -11.05 8.55
C GLY A 6 -12.90 -11.20 9.04
N SER A 7 -13.08 -11.36 10.35
CA SER A 7 -14.39 -11.48 10.99
C SER A 7 -15.40 -10.40 10.55
N PRO A 8 -15.02 -9.11 10.42
CA PRO A 8 -15.95 -8.07 9.96
C PRO A 8 -16.52 -8.32 8.56
N PHE A 9 -15.68 -8.79 7.62
CA PHE A 9 -16.06 -9.07 6.23
C PHE A 9 -16.80 -10.41 6.05
N ASN A 10 -16.94 -11.19 7.12
CA ASN A 10 -17.72 -12.43 7.21
C ASN A 10 -19.04 -12.25 7.99
N SER A 11 -19.32 -11.04 8.48
CA SER A 11 -20.52 -10.80 9.27
C SER A 11 -21.77 -10.82 8.39
N LYS A 12 -22.88 -11.32 8.94
CA LYS A 12 -24.18 -11.33 8.25
C LYS A 12 -24.63 -9.93 7.81
N GLY A 13 -24.32 -8.91 8.61
CA GLY A 13 -24.64 -7.52 8.28
C GLY A 13 -23.88 -7.03 7.05
N PHE A 14 -22.60 -7.41 6.91
CA PHE A 14 -21.81 -7.06 5.74
C PHE A 14 -22.25 -7.81 4.48
N ASP A 15 -22.62 -9.09 4.63
CA ASP A 15 -23.17 -9.89 3.53
C ASP A 15 -24.50 -9.34 3.01
N TYR A 16 -25.38 -8.94 3.93
CA TYR A 16 -26.63 -8.26 3.60
C TYR A 16 -26.38 -6.95 2.83
N TYR A 17 -25.51 -6.09 3.34
CA TYR A 17 -25.12 -4.85 2.65
C TYR A 17 -24.58 -5.11 1.24
N CYS A 18 -23.70 -6.10 1.08
CA CYS A 18 -23.16 -6.45 -0.23
C CYS A 18 -24.25 -6.91 -1.20
N THR A 19 -25.24 -7.66 -0.72
CA THR A 19 -26.34 -8.16 -1.54
C THR A 19 -27.26 -7.02 -1.99
N GLU A 20 -27.65 -6.12 -1.07
CA GLU A 20 -28.50 -4.96 -1.38
C GLU A 20 -27.84 -4.03 -2.41
N GLU A 21 -26.55 -3.76 -2.25
CA GLU A 21 -25.78 -2.89 -3.15
C GLU A 21 -25.31 -3.60 -4.44
N ASN A 22 -25.71 -4.86 -4.67
CA ASN A 22 -25.25 -5.70 -5.78
C ASN A 22 -23.71 -5.80 -5.88
N ILE A 23 -23.02 -5.78 -4.74
CA ILE A 23 -21.57 -5.89 -4.64
C ILE A 23 -21.19 -7.36 -4.45
N GLN A 24 -20.52 -7.94 -5.45
CA GLN A 24 -19.92 -9.26 -5.29
C GLN A 24 -18.71 -9.18 -4.36
N ASN A 25 -18.76 -9.82 -3.18
CA ASN A 25 -17.62 -9.93 -2.27
C ASN A 25 -16.75 -11.17 -2.58
N LEU A 26 -15.55 -10.95 -3.07
CA LEU A 26 -14.57 -12.01 -3.38
C LEU A 26 -13.57 -12.12 -2.22
N GLN A 27 -13.75 -13.12 -1.38
CA GLN A 27 -12.87 -13.37 -0.25
C GLN A 27 -11.64 -14.17 -0.67
N ILE A 28 -10.46 -13.72 -0.27
CA ILE A 28 -9.20 -14.41 -0.56
C ILE A 28 -8.92 -15.43 0.55
N THR A 29 -8.57 -16.67 0.18
CA THR A 29 -8.14 -17.70 1.15
C THR A 29 -6.84 -17.28 1.84
N THR A 30 -6.83 -17.38 3.17
CA THR A 30 -5.64 -17.21 4.02
C THR A 30 -4.48 -18.07 3.49
N GLY A 31 -3.37 -17.43 3.12
CA GLY A 31 -2.17 -18.09 2.60
C GLY A 31 -1.96 -18.03 1.09
N ILE A 32 -2.91 -17.49 0.30
CA ILE A 32 -2.73 -17.26 -1.14
C ILE A 32 -2.59 -15.74 -1.38
N THR A 33 -1.36 -15.26 -1.19
CA THR A 33 -0.97 -13.84 -1.04
C THR A 33 -0.57 -13.10 -2.35
N PRO A 34 -1.34 -13.11 -3.46
CA PRO A 34 -1.12 -12.07 -4.49
C PRO A 34 -2.19 -10.96 -4.48
N ARG A 35 -3.43 -11.29 -4.13
CA ARG A 35 -4.58 -10.44 -4.51
C ARG A 35 -4.84 -9.25 -3.57
N ASN A 36 -4.41 -9.33 -2.31
CA ASN A 36 -4.40 -8.18 -1.38
C ASN A 36 -3.07 -7.39 -1.40
N GLY A 37 -2.11 -7.81 -2.24
CA GLY A 37 -0.77 -7.23 -2.27
C GLY A 37 -0.74 -5.75 -2.65
N GLN A 38 -1.77 -5.25 -3.34
CA GLN A 38 -1.89 -3.82 -3.66
C GLN A 38 -2.14 -2.97 -2.41
N VAL A 39 -3.07 -3.40 -1.55
CA VAL A 39 -3.37 -2.71 -0.28
C VAL A 39 -2.18 -2.83 0.66
N GLU A 40 -1.61 -4.03 0.79
CA GLU A 40 -0.44 -4.26 1.63
C GLU A 40 0.77 -3.42 1.19
N ARG A 41 0.98 -3.22 -0.11
CA ARG A 41 2.06 -2.35 -0.62
C ARG A 41 1.83 -0.90 -0.18
N ILE A 42 0.61 -0.38 -0.29
CA ILE A 42 0.30 0.98 0.19
C ILE A 42 0.53 1.08 1.70
N HIS A 43 0.12 0.07 2.47
CA HIS A 43 0.31 0.06 3.93
C HIS A 43 1.78 0.07 4.35
N ARG A 44 2.68 -0.59 3.59
CA ARG A 44 4.13 -0.58 3.88
C ARG A 44 4.73 0.82 3.82
N THR A 45 4.24 1.71 2.96
CA THR A 45 4.67 3.11 2.94
C THR A 45 3.86 3.95 3.94
N LEU A 46 2.54 3.75 4.04
CA LEU A 46 1.66 4.60 4.83
C LEU A 46 1.94 4.53 6.34
N ILE A 47 2.16 3.33 6.88
CA ILE A 47 2.34 3.12 8.32
C ILE A 47 3.63 3.78 8.84
N PRO A 48 4.81 3.60 8.22
CA PRO A 48 6.03 4.29 8.64
C PRO A 48 5.89 5.82 8.56
N VAL A 49 5.31 6.35 7.47
CA VAL A 49 5.13 7.80 7.34
C VAL A 49 4.22 8.34 8.45
N LEU A 50 3.08 7.71 8.72
CA LEU A 50 2.21 8.08 9.84
C LEU A 50 2.96 8.04 11.17
N THR A 51 3.73 6.98 11.39
CA THR A 51 4.52 6.79 12.62
C THR A 51 5.55 7.92 12.80
N LYS A 52 6.26 8.30 11.72
CA LYS A 52 7.21 9.42 11.72
C LYS A 52 6.53 10.77 11.97
N LEU A 53 5.33 10.99 11.42
CA LEU A 53 4.56 12.22 11.65
C LEU A 53 3.97 12.34 13.05
N SER A 54 3.63 11.22 13.67
CA SER A 54 3.05 11.17 15.01
C SER A 54 4.07 10.80 16.08
N ILE A 55 5.36 11.06 15.86
CA ILE A 55 6.42 10.65 16.81
C ILE A 55 6.25 11.33 18.18
N ASP A 56 5.79 12.58 18.19
CA ASP A 56 5.57 13.36 19.42
C ASP A 56 4.32 12.91 20.19
N ASP A 57 3.30 12.42 19.47
CA ASP A 57 2.06 11.91 20.05
C ASP A 57 1.44 10.84 19.15
N PRO A 58 1.76 9.55 19.39
CA PRO A 58 1.25 8.44 18.60
C PRO A 58 -0.27 8.31 18.60
N THR A 59 -0.98 8.90 19.57
CA THR A 59 -2.45 8.84 19.61
C THR A 59 -3.12 9.77 18.59
N LYS A 60 -2.36 10.72 18.03
CA LYS A 60 -2.84 11.76 17.11
C LYS A 60 -2.52 11.50 15.64
N TRP A 61 -2.13 10.27 15.29
CA TRP A 61 -1.84 9.88 13.90
C TRP A 61 -2.98 10.20 12.93
N TYR A 62 -4.24 10.09 13.38
CA TYR A 62 -5.44 10.34 12.58
C TYR A 62 -5.47 11.75 11.97
N LYS A 63 -4.82 12.74 12.60
CA LYS A 63 -4.76 14.13 12.11
C LYS A 63 -3.97 14.28 10.81
N PHE A 64 -3.13 13.30 10.47
CA PHE A 64 -2.28 13.33 9.29
C PHE A 64 -2.85 12.54 8.11
N VAL A 65 -3.89 11.74 8.33
CA VAL A 65 -4.47 10.82 7.33
C VAL A 65 -4.96 11.57 6.11
N ASP A 66 -5.74 12.64 6.29
CA ASP A 66 -6.33 13.41 5.18
C ASP A 66 -5.24 14.00 4.26
N ARG A 67 -4.17 14.51 4.88
CA ARG A 67 -3.04 15.12 4.19
C ARG A 67 -2.24 14.07 3.41
N LEU A 68 -2.04 12.90 4.02
CA LEU A 68 -1.36 11.77 3.39
C LEU A 68 -2.15 11.18 2.23
N GLN A 69 -3.45 10.96 2.40
CA GLN A 69 -4.33 10.48 1.35
C GLN A 69 -4.30 11.42 0.14
N ARG A 70 -4.34 12.74 0.39
CA ARG A 70 -4.25 13.74 -0.69
C ARG A 70 -2.94 13.61 -1.47
N ILE A 71 -1.81 13.48 -0.78
CA ILE A 71 -0.50 13.36 -1.41
C ILE A 71 -0.39 12.06 -2.19
N LEU A 72 -0.71 10.92 -1.57
CA LEU A 72 -0.70 9.60 -2.23
C LEU A 72 -1.53 9.61 -3.52
N ASN A 73 -2.69 10.25 -3.52
CA ASN A 73 -3.56 10.33 -4.69
C ASN A 73 -3.07 11.32 -5.75
N SER A 74 -2.25 12.31 -5.37
CA SER A 74 -1.67 13.30 -6.32
C SER A 74 -0.26 12.93 -6.81
N THR A 75 0.43 12.01 -6.16
CA THR A 75 1.78 11.61 -6.54
C THR A 75 1.73 10.66 -7.74
N SER A 76 2.43 11.01 -8.81
CA SER A 76 2.53 10.18 -10.01
C SER A 76 3.29 8.88 -9.72
N ASN A 77 2.76 7.75 -10.15
CA ASN A 77 3.47 6.47 -10.03
C ASN A 77 4.47 6.31 -11.19
N ARG A 78 5.67 5.80 -10.91
CA ARG A 78 6.73 5.60 -11.92
C ARG A 78 6.29 4.72 -13.10
N SER A 79 5.47 3.70 -12.84
CA SER A 79 5.04 2.72 -13.85
C SER A 79 3.96 3.27 -14.77
N THR A 80 2.98 3.98 -14.21
CA THR A 80 1.87 4.55 -14.98
C THR A 80 2.19 5.93 -15.54
N LYS A 81 3.17 6.65 -14.96
CA LYS A 81 3.49 8.07 -15.20
C LYS A 81 2.41 9.07 -14.78
N TRP A 82 1.29 8.57 -14.25
CA TRP A 82 0.14 9.37 -13.84
C TRP A 82 -0.16 9.14 -12.35
N SER A 83 -0.77 10.13 -11.71
CA SER A 83 -1.29 10.00 -10.35
C SER A 83 -2.61 9.23 -10.32
N PRO A 84 -2.94 8.53 -9.22
CA PRO A 84 -4.24 7.87 -9.06
C PRO A 84 -5.43 8.80 -9.29
N PHE A 85 -5.32 10.06 -8.85
CA PHE A 85 -6.38 11.05 -9.03
C PHE A 85 -6.59 11.43 -10.49
N GLU A 86 -5.50 11.63 -11.25
CA GLU A 86 -5.60 11.90 -12.68
C GLU A 86 -6.21 10.72 -13.43
N LEU A 87 -5.82 9.50 -13.07
CA LEU A 87 -6.40 8.29 -13.67
C LEU A 87 -7.91 8.17 -13.38
N LEU A 88 -8.35 8.63 -12.22
CA LEU A 88 -9.76 8.58 -11.83
C LEU A 88 -10.60 9.71 -12.44
N THR A 89 -10.04 10.92 -12.54
CA THR A 89 -10.81 12.14 -12.84
C THR A 89 -10.46 12.79 -14.18
N GLY A 90 -9.34 12.40 -14.80
CA GLY A 90 -8.81 13.02 -16.01
C GLY A 90 -8.17 14.40 -15.79
N VAL A 91 -8.06 14.88 -14.55
CA VAL A 91 -7.51 16.21 -14.24
C VAL A 91 -6.39 16.15 -13.18
N THR A 92 -5.42 17.04 -13.30
CA THR A 92 -4.33 17.20 -12.33
C THR A 92 -4.87 17.75 -11.00
N MET A 93 -4.53 17.14 -9.88
CA MET A 93 -4.97 17.63 -8.57
C MET A 93 -4.29 18.98 -8.24
N ARG A 94 -5.09 20.00 -7.88
CA ARG A 94 -4.56 21.29 -7.41
C ARG A 94 -4.28 21.23 -5.92
N ASN A 95 -3.03 20.99 -5.55
CA ASN A 95 -2.61 20.90 -4.16
C ASN A 95 -1.71 22.06 -3.76
N ARG A 96 -1.83 22.52 -2.52
CA ARG A 96 -0.74 23.27 -1.88
C ARG A 96 0.43 22.31 -1.71
N GLU A 97 1.58 22.70 -2.22
CA GLU A 97 2.81 21.91 -2.11
C GLU A 97 3.15 21.72 -0.64
N ASP A 98 3.21 20.45 -0.25
CA ASP A 98 3.66 20.04 1.06
C ASP A 98 4.97 19.27 0.88
N LEU A 99 6.01 20.04 0.56
CA LEU A 99 7.30 19.50 0.17
C LEU A 99 7.88 18.57 1.24
N TYR A 100 7.66 18.88 2.53
CA TYR A 100 8.12 18.03 3.62
C TYR A 100 7.50 16.63 3.56
N LEU A 101 6.17 16.56 3.45
CA LEU A 101 5.47 15.28 3.45
C LEU A 101 5.67 14.51 2.13
N ILE A 102 5.81 15.22 1.02
CA ILE A 102 6.18 14.62 -0.26
C ILE A 102 7.55 13.97 -0.16
N ASN A 103 8.55 14.68 0.38
CA ASN A 103 9.90 14.14 0.54
C ASN A 103 9.91 12.93 1.47
N LEU A 104 9.24 13.03 2.62
CA LEU A 104 9.14 11.93 3.58
C LEU A 104 8.51 10.68 2.95
N LEU A 105 7.47 10.86 2.13
CA LEU A 105 6.81 9.77 1.43
C LEU A 105 7.70 9.17 0.34
N MET A 106 8.43 10.02 -0.41
CA MET A 106 9.37 9.56 -1.43
C MET A 106 10.55 8.78 -0.82
N GLU A 107 11.08 9.23 0.31
CA GLU A 107 12.13 8.53 1.06
C GLU A 107 11.68 7.12 1.44
N GLU A 108 10.49 6.99 2.03
CA GLU A 108 9.91 5.69 2.41
C GLU A 108 9.67 4.76 1.22
N MET A 109 9.16 5.30 0.11
CA MET A 109 9.00 4.51 -1.12
C MET A 109 10.35 4.04 -1.69
N VAL A 110 11.40 4.84 -1.57
CA VAL A 110 12.76 4.47 -2.01
C VAL A 110 13.37 3.41 -1.08
N GLU A 111 13.21 3.56 0.23
CA GLU A 111 13.66 2.59 1.23
C GLU A 111 13.00 1.21 0.99
N GLU A 112 11.69 1.18 0.74
CA GLU A 112 10.97 -0.06 0.43
C GLU A 112 11.52 -0.74 -0.84
N LEU A 113 11.76 0.04 -1.91
CA LEU A 113 12.37 -0.49 -3.15
C LEU A 113 13.80 -1.02 -2.91
N GLN A 114 14.57 -0.35 -2.06
CA GLN A 114 15.92 -0.76 -1.70
C GLN A 114 15.89 -2.10 -0.93
N GLU A 115 14.96 -2.24 0.01
CA GLU A 115 14.78 -3.46 0.80
C GLU A 115 14.37 -4.65 -0.10
N GLN A 116 13.40 -4.45 -1.00
CA GLN A 116 13.00 -5.48 -1.97
C GLN A 116 14.17 -5.94 -2.85
N ARG A 117 15.00 -5.00 -3.32
CA ARG A 117 16.21 -5.34 -4.10
C ARG A 117 17.22 -6.13 -3.27
N ASN A 118 17.37 -5.81 -1.98
CA ASN A 118 18.29 -6.50 -1.10
C ASN A 118 17.83 -7.93 -0.80
N GLN A 119 16.52 -8.13 -0.57
CA GLN A 119 15.92 -9.46 -0.43
C GLN A 119 16.17 -10.31 -1.68
N LEU A 120 15.89 -9.77 -2.88
CA LEU A 120 16.12 -10.48 -4.14
C LEU A 120 17.59 -10.91 -4.32
N ARG A 121 18.54 -10.04 -3.93
CA ARG A 121 19.98 -10.35 -3.97
C ARG A 121 20.35 -11.46 -2.98
N GLN A 122 19.77 -11.47 -1.78
CA GLN A 122 19.99 -12.51 -0.78
C GLN A 122 19.44 -13.86 -1.25
N ASP A 123 18.25 -13.88 -1.84
CA ASP A 123 17.64 -15.09 -2.39
C ASP A 123 18.47 -15.65 -3.54
N ALA A 124 18.91 -14.80 -4.47
CA ALA A 124 19.82 -15.22 -5.54
C ALA A 124 21.12 -15.81 -5.00
N LYS A 125 21.70 -15.21 -3.93
CA LYS A 125 22.90 -15.74 -3.28
C LYS A 125 22.67 -17.11 -2.65
N ARG A 126 21.53 -17.30 -1.97
CA ARG A 126 21.15 -18.60 -1.38
C ARG A 126 20.99 -19.67 -2.48
N ASN A 127 20.28 -19.35 -3.55
CA ASN A 127 20.08 -20.28 -4.68
C ASN A 127 21.40 -20.72 -5.32
N ILE A 128 22.36 -19.80 -5.48
CA ILE A 128 23.70 -20.12 -6.01
C ILE A 128 24.49 -21.04 -5.06
N GLN A 129 24.31 -20.90 -3.75
CA GLN A 129 24.98 -21.73 -2.73
C GLN A 129 24.37 -23.13 -2.60
N GLU A 130 23.05 -23.23 -2.79
CA GLU A 130 22.30 -24.47 -2.69
C GLU A 130 22.28 -25.27 -4.02
N ASP A 131 22.78 -24.70 -5.12
CA ASP A 131 22.81 -25.33 -6.45
C ASP A 131 23.63 -26.64 -6.44
N PRO A 132 22.98 -27.82 -6.55
CA PRO A 132 23.66 -29.11 -6.50
C PRO A 132 24.49 -29.39 -7.76
N SER A 133 24.31 -28.62 -8.83
CA SER A 133 25.07 -28.72 -10.10
C SER A 133 26.53 -28.25 -9.96
N ARG A 134 26.88 -27.64 -8.82
CA ARG A 134 28.23 -27.12 -8.50
C ARG A 134 29.08 -28.05 -7.62
N LYS A 135 28.60 -29.25 -7.29
CA LYS A 135 29.38 -30.30 -6.59
C LYS A 135 29.91 -31.35 -7.55
#